data_AF-Q86E75-F1
#
_entry.id   AF-Q86E75-F1
#
_cell.length_a   1.000
_cell.length_b   1.000
_cell.length_c   1.000
_cell.angle_alpha   90.00
_cell.angle_beta   90.00
_cell.angle_gamma   90.00
#
_symmetry.space_group_name_H-M   'P 1'
#
loop_
_entity.id
_entity.type
_entity.pdbx_description
1 polymer ?
#
loop_
_entity_poly.entity_id
_entity_poly.type
_entity_poly.pdbx_seq_one_letter_code
_entity_poly.pdbx_strand_id
1 'polypeptide(L)'
;MALLSDAIVRKVDHKKRTLARYFMEEIAWPLDMLIGIPRTQLYRAARTYHANTLSVFSSILHLDLKYAWTNLVTAGWLPYSEKRNMVLNVFSDYEFYYNWNPDLLEVPLVSSHLFTNARNLARLFTLLENSNGSQTHSKPFFIKKSIRNWMLQVINTSSYDPVLLRHLQLTSSGFMVTNSPKNTLMFGIWDDILGQGVFIDPHLQLTWAYVTNHATGCSLDSDFILNSLIDSVYSCIDK
;
A
#
# COMPACT_ATOMS: atom_id res chain seq x y z
N MET A 1 11.74 7.04 1.72
CA MET A 1 10.90 8.24 1.45
C MET A 1 10.13 8.75 2.67
N ALA A 2 9.59 7.90 3.56
CA ALA A 2 8.77 8.36 4.70
C ALA A 2 9.46 9.38 5.64
N LEU A 3 10.74 9.18 5.99
CA LEU A 3 11.50 10.12 6.81
C LEU A 3 11.65 11.51 6.14
N LEU A 4 11.81 11.54 4.82
CA LEU A 4 11.90 12.78 4.05
C LEU A 4 10.55 13.49 4.01
N SER A 5 9.46 12.76 3.74
CA SER A 5 8.11 13.32 3.76
C SER A 5 7.75 13.90 5.13
N ASP A 6 8.13 13.20 6.21
CA ASP A 6 7.94 13.68 7.57
C ASP A 6 8.75 14.95 7.87
N ALA A 7 10.02 15.01 7.45
CA ALA A 7 10.82 16.23 7.57
C ALA A 7 10.25 17.42 6.79
N ILE A 8 9.69 17.17 5.60
CA ILE A 8 9.00 18.20 4.80
C ILE A 8 7.78 18.72 5.54
N VAL A 9 6.90 17.84 6.04
CA VAL A 9 5.71 18.26 6.79
C VAL A 9 6.08 19.04 8.03
N ARG A 10 7.07 18.59 8.82
CA ARG A 10 7.52 19.35 9.99
C ARG A 10 8.02 20.75 9.62
N LYS A 11 8.65 20.93 8.45
CA LYS A 11 9.10 22.26 8.00
C LYS A 11 7.94 23.15 7.58
N VAL A 12 6.95 22.60 6.86
CA VAL A 12 5.84 23.35 6.27
C VAL A 12 4.70 23.61 7.26
N ASP A 13 4.39 22.65 8.15
CA ASP A 13 3.32 22.79 9.14
C ASP A 13 3.63 23.89 10.16
N HIS A 14 2.70 24.80 10.38
CA HIS A 14 2.86 25.90 11.33
C HIS A 14 3.05 25.39 12.77
N LYS A 15 2.40 24.27 13.13
CA LYS A 15 2.53 23.64 14.45
C LYS A 15 3.76 22.75 14.56
N LYS A 16 4.56 22.61 13.50
CA LYS A 16 5.75 21.76 13.44
C LYS A 16 5.47 20.30 13.86
N ARG A 17 4.24 19.82 13.64
CA ARG A 17 3.83 18.45 13.95
C ARG A 17 4.56 17.47 13.04
N THR A 18 4.74 16.24 13.54
CA THR A 18 5.14 15.11 12.69
C THR A 18 4.06 14.81 11.66
N LEU A 19 4.43 14.20 10.54
CA LEU A 19 3.51 13.77 9.48
C LEU A 19 2.43 12.84 10.03
N ALA A 20 2.80 11.90 10.90
CA ALA A 20 1.82 11.02 11.53
C ALA A 20 0.78 11.80 12.34
N ARG A 21 1.22 12.74 13.20
CA ARG A 21 0.31 13.55 14.00
C ARG A 21 -0.54 14.49 13.15
N TYR A 22 0.04 15.09 12.11
CA TYR A 22 -0.69 15.90 11.14
C TYR A 22 -1.77 15.09 10.45
N PHE A 23 -1.43 13.91 9.91
CA PHE A 23 -2.37 13.01 9.26
C PHE A 23 -3.50 12.59 10.21
N MET A 24 -3.15 12.22 11.44
CA MET A 24 -4.12 11.82 12.45
C MET A 24 -5.10 12.94 12.82
N GLU A 25 -4.63 14.17 13.00
CA GLU A 25 -5.48 15.31 13.39
C GLU A 25 -6.33 15.86 12.23
N GLU A 26 -5.80 15.87 11.01
CA GLU A 26 -6.44 16.56 9.88
C GLU A 26 -7.21 15.63 8.93
N ILE A 27 -6.82 14.35 8.84
CA ILE A 27 -7.34 13.40 7.83
C ILE A 27 -7.97 12.18 8.50
N ALA A 28 -7.25 11.56 9.43
CA ALA A 28 -7.68 10.30 10.03
C ALA A 28 -8.72 10.49 11.13
N TRP A 29 -8.82 11.63 11.80
CA TRP A 29 -9.76 11.79 12.93
C TRP A 29 -11.23 11.33 12.68
N PRO A 30 -11.85 11.50 11.49
CA PRO A 30 -13.16 10.90 11.19
C PRO A 30 -13.12 9.41 10.77
N LEU A 31 -11.95 8.86 10.47
CA LEU A 31 -11.72 7.50 10.01
C LEU A 31 -10.93 6.73 11.07
N ASP A 32 -11.51 5.69 11.64
CA ASP A 32 -10.85 4.87 12.66
C ASP A 32 -9.63 4.11 12.09
N MET A 33 -8.50 4.81 12.05
CA MET A 33 -7.20 4.48 11.45
C MET A 33 -6.12 5.01 12.37
N LEU A 34 -4.99 4.34 12.48
CA LEU A 34 -3.91 4.71 13.39
C LEU A 34 -2.56 4.62 12.67
N ILE A 35 -1.70 5.63 12.88
CA ILE A 35 -0.28 5.53 12.50
C ILE A 35 0.53 5.35 13.78
N GLY A 36 1.08 4.16 13.96
CA GLY A 36 1.58 3.69 15.26
C GLY A 36 0.41 3.35 16.18
N ILE A 37 0.27 2.07 16.54
CA ILE A 37 -0.84 1.60 17.39
C ILE A 37 -0.44 1.71 18.87
N PRO A 38 -1.19 2.44 19.71
CA PRO A 38 -0.89 2.49 21.13
C PRO A 38 -1.16 1.12 21.76
N ARG A 39 -0.40 0.78 22.81
CA ARG A 39 -0.53 -0.52 23.52
C ARG A 39 -1.97 -0.81 23.97
N THR A 40 -2.71 0.23 24.37
CA THR A 40 -4.10 0.13 24.81
C THR A 40 -5.05 -0.33 23.69
N GLN A 41 -4.67 -0.17 22.43
CA GLN A 41 -5.48 -0.55 21.26
C GLN A 41 -4.91 -1.76 20.50
N LEU A 42 -3.79 -2.33 20.94
CA LEU A 42 -3.12 -3.45 20.26
C LEU A 42 -4.04 -4.68 20.09
N TYR A 43 -5.03 -4.86 20.98
CA TYR A 43 -6.04 -5.93 20.88
C TYR A 43 -6.88 -5.89 19.59
N ARG A 44 -6.89 -4.74 18.89
CA ARG A 44 -7.63 -4.52 17.64
C ARG A 44 -6.83 -4.96 16.42
N ALA A 45 -5.50 -5.07 16.53
CA ALA A 45 -4.64 -5.46 15.42
C ALA A 45 -4.67 -6.99 15.23
N ALA A 46 -4.75 -7.42 13.98
CA ALA A 46 -4.63 -8.82 13.63
C ALA A 46 -3.14 -9.21 13.58
N ARG A 47 -2.82 -10.41 14.07
CA ARG A 47 -1.47 -10.97 13.90
C ARG A 47 -1.24 -11.31 12.43
N THR A 48 -0.05 -10.98 11.95
CA THR A 48 0.40 -11.26 10.58
C THR A 48 0.98 -12.67 10.50
N TYR A 49 0.57 -13.44 9.50
CA TYR A 49 1.01 -14.80 9.25
C TYR A 49 1.85 -14.87 7.98
N HIS A 50 2.94 -15.63 8.03
CA HIS A 50 3.82 -15.83 6.89
C HIS A 50 3.19 -16.71 5.80
N ALA A 51 3.66 -16.53 4.58
CA ALA A 51 3.44 -17.43 3.46
C ALA A 51 3.94 -18.84 3.86
N ASN A 52 3.01 -19.79 4.01
CA ASN A 52 3.34 -21.18 4.37
C ASN A 52 3.93 -21.92 3.15
N THR A 53 4.61 -23.05 3.35
CA THR A 53 5.14 -23.90 2.25
C THR A 53 4.08 -24.19 1.18
N LEU A 54 2.82 -24.39 1.60
CA LEU A 54 1.68 -24.57 0.70
C LEU A 54 1.45 -23.39 -0.26
N SER A 55 1.65 -22.15 0.19
CA SER A 55 1.53 -20.94 -0.64
C SER A 55 2.67 -20.81 -1.66
N VAL A 56 3.86 -21.32 -1.33
CA VAL A 56 4.97 -21.41 -2.30
C VAL A 56 4.65 -22.44 -3.38
N PHE A 57 4.07 -23.58 -2.99
CA PHE A 57 3.57 -24.59 -3.95
C PHE A 57 2.43 -24.05 -4.82
N SER A 58 1.50 -23.26 -4.29
CA SER A 58 0.47 -22.62 -5.11
C SER A 58 1.07 -21.65 -6.14
N SER A 59 2.09 -20.87 -5.77
CA SER A 59 2.76 -19.98 -6.72
C SER A 59 3.47 -20.73 -7.86
N ILE A 60 4.05 -21.90 -7.56
CA ILE A 60 4.62 -22.79 -8.58
C ILE A 60 3.53 -23.37 -9.49
N LEU A 61 2.40 -23.80 -8.94
CA LEU A 61 1.26 -24.34 -9.70
C LEU A 61 0.62 -23.29 -10.62
N HIS A 62 0.63 -22.02 -10.19
CA HIS A 62 0.15 -20.89 -10.99
C HIS A 62 1.19 -20.34 -11.98
N LEU A 63 2.29 -21.07 -12.20
CA LEU A 63 3.34 -20.73 -13.19
C LEU A 63 3.99 -19.36 -12.97
N ASP A 64 4.05 -18.88 -11.72
CA ASP A 64 4.83 -17.68 -11.37
C ASP A 64 6.33 -18.01 -11.31
N LEU A 65 6.87 -18.38 -12.47
CA LEU A 65 8.29 -18.69 -12.65
C LEU A 65 9.16 -17.46 -12.37
N LYS A 66 8.63 -16.24 -12.47
CA LYS A 66 9.33 -15.01 -12.10
C LYS A 66 9.57 -14.94 -10.60
N TYR A 67 8.58 -15.28 -9.75
CA TYR A 67 8.78 -15.35 -8.30
C TYR A 67 9.75 -16.47 -7.90
N ALA A 68 9.60 -17.66 -8.50
CA ALA A 68 10.53 -18.76 -8.27
C ALA A 68 11.96 -18.43 -8.72
N TRP A 69 12.11 -17.81 -9.90
CA TRP A 69 13.41 -17.37 -10.43
C TRP A 69 14.00 -16.23 -9.62
N THR A 70 13.20 -15.25 -9.22
CA THR A 70 13.67 -14.17 -8.34
C THR A 70 14.12 -14.74 -7.00
N ASN A 71 13.40 -15.69 -6.39
CA ASN A 71 13.81 -16.42 -5.17
C ASN A 71 15.04 -17.32 -5.35
N LEU A 72 15.28 -17.81 -6.57
CA LEU A 72 16.47 -18.60 -6.87
C LEU A 72 17.68 -17.70 -7.11
N VAL A 73 17.47 -16.54 -7.75
CA VAL A 73 18.48 -15.51 -8.02
C VAL A 73 18.83 -14.67 -6.77
N THR A 74 17.93 -14.59 -5.77
CA THR A 74 18.20 -13.97 -4.45
C THR A 74 19.07 -14.85 -3.57
N ALA A 75 19.10 -16.15 -3.81
CA ALA A 75 19.71 -17.08 -2.88
C ALA A 75 21.17 -16.68 -2.63
N GLY A 76 21.57 -16.62 -1.35
CA GLY A 76 22.79 -15.93 -0.90
C GLY A 76 24.11 -16.45 -1.48
N TRP A 77 24.08 -17.52 -2.26
CA TRP A 77 25.22 -18.12 -2.95
C TRP A 77 25.48 -17.55 -4.36
N LEU A 78 24.65 -16.62 -4.86
CA LEU A 78 24.84 -15.97 -6.16
C LEU A 78 25.59 -14.62 -6.07
N PRO A 79 26.46 -14.30 -7.06
CA PRO A 79 27.37 -13.14 -7.02
C PRO A 79 26.68 -11.77 -7.10
N TYR A 80 25.39 -11.73 -7.45
CA TYR A 80 24.56 -10.51 -7.45
C TYR A 80 23.69 -10.36 -6.19
N SER A 81 23.82 -11.29 -5.22
CA SER A 81 22.94 -11.35 -4.05
C SER A 81 23.28 -10.31 -2.97
N GLU A 82 24.51 -9.79 -2.84
CA GLU A 82 24.87 -8.93 -1.69
C GLU A 82 24.09 -7.60 -1.59
N LYS A 83 23.94 -6.85 -2.69
CA LYS A 83 23.18 -5.58 -2.69
C LYS A 83 21.66 -5.82 -2.52
N ARG A 84 21.19 -6.96 -3.01
CA ARG A 84 19.79 -7.39 -2.96
C ARG A 84 19.43 -7.97 -1.59
N ASN A 85 20.34 -8.72 -0.98
CA ASN A 85 20.28 -9.23 0.38
C ASN A 85 20.36 -8.09 1.40
N MET A 86 20.83 -6.89 1.09
CA MET A 86 20.68 -5.79 2.05
C MET A 86 19.20 -5.36 2.17
N VAL A 87 18.46 -5.33 1.07
CA VAL A 87 17.02 -5.00 1.03
C VAL A 87 16.18 -6.22 1.45
N LEU A 88 16.58 -7.41 1.04
CA LEU A 88 15.90 -8.65 1.39
C LEU A 88 16.32 -9.24 2.72
N ASN A 89 17.47 -8.88 3.31
CA ASN A 89 17.79 -9.16 4.72
C ASN A 89 17.07 -8.18 5.64
N VAL A 90 16.74 -6.97 5.19
CA VAL A 90 15.69 -6.20 5.88
C VAL A 90 14.36 -6.97 5.89
N PHE A 91 14.12 -7.87 4.92
CA PHE A 91 12.92 -8.71 4.85
C PHE A 91 13.09 -10.17 5.36
N SER A 92 14.32 -10.68 5.48
CA SER A 92 14.65 -12.05 5.92
C SER A 92 15.10 -12.06 7.39
N ASP A 93 15.72 -10.98 7.88
CA ASP A 93 15.84 -10.66 9.32
C ASP A 93 14.55 -9.98 9.85
N TYR A 94 13.62 -9.60 8.97
CA TYR A 94 12.21 -9.42 9.33
C TYR A 94 11.59 -10.81 9.54
N GLU A 95 12.01 -11.47 10.61
CA GLU A 95 11.03 -12.29 11.29
C GLU A 95 9.88 -11.32 11.61
N PHE A 96 8.70 -11.50 10.98
CA PHE A 96 7.49 -10.74 11.33
C PHE A 96 7.16 -10.88 12.84
N TYR A 97 7.87 -11.76 13.55
CA TYR A 97 8.04 -11.74 15.00
C TYR A 97 8.34 -10.35 15.58
N TYR A 98 9.30 -9.58 15.01
CA TYR A 98 9.58 -8.22 15.46
C TYR A 98 8.48 -7.23 15.05
N ASN A 99 7.72 -7.51 13.99
CA ASN A 99 6.51 -6.74 13.63
C ASN A 99 5.37 -6.90 14.63
N TRP A 100 5.50 -7.80 15.61
CA TRP A 100 4.55 -7.89 16.72
C TRP A 100 5.11 -7.36 18.03
N ASN A 101 6.30 -6.73 18.04
CA ASN A 101 6.79 -6.06 19.24
C ASN A 101 5.95 -4.80 19.51
N PRO A 102 5.21 -4.71 20.64
CA PRO A 102 4.38 -3.55 20.96
C PRO A 102 5.14 -2.22 20.93
N ASP A 103 6.43 -2.24 21.28
CA ASP A 103 7.27 -1.04 21.32
C ASP A 103 7.58 -0.52 19.93
N LEU A 104 7.74 -1.42 18.95
CA LEU A 104 7.97 -1.04 17.55
C LEU A 104 6.66 -0.60 16.90
N LEU A 105 5.55 -1.27 17.22
CA LEU A 105 4.25 -0.96 16.65
C LEU A 105 3.68 0.38 17.14
N GLU A 106 4.11 0.86 18.30
CA GLU A 106 3.76 2.18 18.82
C GLU A 106 4.51 3.31 18.08
N VAL A 107 5.64 3.01 17.41
CA VAL A 107 6.40 4.01 16.65
C VAL A 107 5.61 4.45 15.41
N PRO A 108 5.33 5.75 15.24
CA PRO A 108 4.48 6.25 14.17
C PRO A 108 5.24 6.36 12.83
N LEU A 109 5.61 5.20 12.26
CA LEU A 109 6.32 5.11 10.99
C LEU A 109 5.33 5.09 9.81
N VAL A 110 5.25 6.19 9.09
CA VAL A 110 4.22 6.41 8.05
C VAL A 110 4.37 5.50 6.83
N SER A 111 5.56 4.90 6.61
CA SER A 111 5.77 3.95 5.50
C SER A 111 5.18 2.56 5.73
N SER A 112 4.96 2.14 6.99
CA SER A 112 4.67 0.73 7.29
C SER A 112 3.72 0.50 8.48
N HIS A 113 3.56 1.46 9.40
CA HIS A 113 2.75 1.31 10.60
C HIS A 113 1.37 1.97 10.49
N LEU A 114 0.70 1.83 9.34
CA LEU A 114 -0.69 2.22 9.21
C LEU A 114 -1.60 1.04 9.59
N PHE A 115 -2.34 1.18 10.68
CA PHE A 115 -3.33 0.22 11.13
C PHE A 115 -4.72 0.67 10.71
N THR A 116 -5.38 -0.13 9.89
CA THR A 116 -6.70 0.15 9.34
C THR A 116 -7.41 -1.14 8.93
N ASN A 117 -8.67 -1.02 8.53
CA ASN A 117 -9.41 -2.08 7.85
C ASN A 117 -9.72 -1.66 6.40
N ALA A 118 -10.10 -2.62 5.56
CA ALA A 118 -10.40 -2.36 4.15
C ALA A 118 -11.46 -1.27 3.96
N ARG A 119 -12.49 -1.23 4.82
CA ARG A 119 -13.57 -0.22 4.75
C ARG A 119 -13.05 1.20 4.96
N ASN A 120 -12.25 1.42 6.00
CA ASN A 120 -11.72 2.74 6.33
C ASN A 120 -10.64 3.16 5.33
N LEU A 121 -9.84 2.21 4.85
CA LEU A 121 -8.87 2.45 3.77
C LEU A 121 -9.56 2.86 2.46
N ALA A 122 -10.63 2.16 2.06
CA ALA A 122 -11.44 2.55 0.90
C ALA A 122 -12.05 3.94 1.11
N ARG A 123 -12.66 4.22 2.27
CA ARG A 123 -13.20 5.55 2.58
C ARG A 123 -12.16 6.66 2.48
N LEU A 124 -10.93 6.43 2.97
CA LEU A 124 -9.83 7.37 2.85
C LEU A 124 -9.54 7.71 1.39
N PHE A 125 -9.46 6.69 0.53
CA PHE A 125 -9.20 6.88 -0.89
C PHE A 125 -10.39 7.49 -1.63
N THR A 126 -11.63 7.21 -1.21
CA THR A 126 -12.83 7.88 -1.74
C THR A 126 -12.82 9.38 -1.44
N LEU A 127 -12.14 9.85 -0.38
CA LEU A 127 -11.95 11.29 -0.15
C LEU A 127 -11.11 11.95 -1.26
N LEU A 128 -10.24 11.20 -1.95
CA LEU A 128 -9.51 11.70 -3.13
C LEU A 128 -10.46 11.92 -4.32
N GLU A 129 -11.54 11.15 -4.41
CA GLU A 129 -12.55 11.26 -5.46
C GLU A 129 -13.59 12.35 -5.17
N ASN A 130 -13.92 12.58 -3.89
CA ASN A 130 -14.89 13.56 -3.43
C ASN A 130 -14.39 15.01 -3.58
N SER A 131 -14.41 15.49 -4.82
CA SER A 131 -14.19 16.90 -5.18
C SER A 131 -15.42 17.79 -4.95
N ASN A 132 -16.57 17.20 -4.62
CA ASN A 132 -17.80 17.91 -4.26
C ASN A 132 -18.10 17.62 -2.78
N GLY A 133 -17.82 18.59 -1.90
CA GLY A 133 -17.85 18.41 -0.45
C GLY A 133 -19.14 17.76 0.04
N SER A 134 -19.07 16.48 0.44
CA SER A 134 -20.16 15.84 1.14
C SER A 134 -20.28 16.50 2.52
N GLN A 135 -21.36 17.23 2.74
CA GLN A 135 -21.74 17.78 4.03
C GLN A 135 -22.05 16.62 4.99
N THR A 136 -21.03 16.08 5.63
CA THR A 136 -21.20 15.33 6.87
C THR A 136 -20.54 16.12 7.99
N HIS A 137 -21.21 16.17 9.14
CA HIS A 137 -21.16 17.20 10.18
C HIS A 137 -19.84 17.37 10.98
N SER A 138 -18.69 17.09 10.38
CA SER A 138 -17.39 17.36 10.99
C SER A 138 -16.41 17.76 9.89
N LYS A 139 -16.11 19.07 9.79
CA LYS A 139 -15.16 19.73 8.87
C LYS A 139 -14.92 18.96 7.54
N PRO A 140 -15.58 19.33 6.43
CA PRO A 140 -15.39 18.62 5.18
C PRO A 140 -13.92 18.72 4.75
N PHE A 141 -13.21 17.58 4.80
CA PHE A 141 -11.89 17.46 4.19
C PHE A 141 -12.09 17.62 2.68
N PHE A 142 -11.56 18.70 2.11
CA PHE A 142 -11.79 19.08 0.72
C PHE A 142 -10.47 19.20 -0.02
N ILE A 143 -10.26 18.32 -1.01
CA ILE A 143 -9.14 18.42 -1.93
C ILE A 143 -9.59 19.24 -3.14
N LYS A 144 -8.90 20.36 -3.38
CA LYS A 144 -9.14 21.18 -4.57
C LYS A 144 -8.93 20.33 -5.83
N LYS A 145 -9.82 20.45 -6.82
CA LYS A 145 -9.73 19.72 -8.09
C LYS A 145 -8.37 19.85 -8.78
N SER A 146 -7.74 21.03 -8.72
CA SER A 146 -6.39 21.24 -9.27
C SER A 146 -5.32 20.39 -8.57
N ILE A 147 -5.39 20.29 -7.24
CA ILE A 147 -4.48 19.46 -6.43
C ILE A 147 -4.74 17.98 -6.72
N ARG A 148 -6.00 17.56 -6.76
CA ARG A 148 -6.36 16.18 -7.14
C ARG A 148 -5.80 15.81 -8.51
N ASN A 149 -6.03 16.65 -9.52
CA ASN A 149 -5.54 16.39 -10.88
C ASN A 149 -4.01 16.32 -10.93
N TRP A 150 -3.31 17.18 -10.18
CA TRP A 150 -1.87 17.08 -10.04
C TRP A 150 -1.44 15.77 -9.34
N MET A 151 -2.12 15.39 -8.26
CA MET A 151 -1.82 14.14 -7.54
C MET A 151 -1.97 12.91 -8.44
N LEU A 152 -2.98 12.88 -9.30
CA LEU A 152 -3.26 11.77 -10.22
C LEU A 152 -2.57 11.92 -11.58
N GLN A 153 -1.82 13.01 -11.80
CA GLN A 153 -1.10 13.21 -13.05
C GLN A 153 -0.02 12.14 -13.18
N VAL A 154 -0.14 11.33 -14.23
CA VAL A 154 0.81 10.29 -14.58
C VAL A 154 2.11 10.92 -15.07
N ILE A 155 3.24 10.47 -14.52
CA ILE A 155 4.56 10.87 -15.02
C ILE A 155 4.85 10.00 -16.24
N ASN A 156 5.14 10.62 -17.39
CA ASN A 156 5.31 9.95 -18.69
C ASN A 156 6.51 8.99 -18.78
N THR A 157 7.31 8.85 -17.72
CA THR A 157 8.48 7.98 -17.68
C THR A 157 8.14 6.71 -16.90
N SER A 158 7.80 5.64 -17.62
CA SER A 158 7.92 4.29 -17.04
C SER A 158 9.40 4.02 -16.80
N SER A 159 9.82 4.10 -15.54
CA SER A 159 11.20 3.86 -15.14
C SER A 159 11.35 2.45 -14.59
N TYR A 160 12.46 1.80 -14.95
CA TYR A 160 12.84 0.56 -14.29
C TYR A 160 13.25 0.87 -12.84
N ASP A 161 12.53 0.29 -11.89
CA ASP A 161 12.85 0.40 -10.48
C ASP A 161 13.90 -0.67 -10.12
N PRO A 162 15.13 -0.27 -9.71
CA PRO A 162 16.19 -1.23 -9.40
C PRO A 162 15.99 -1.97 -8.07
N VAL A 163 15.08 -1.50 -7.22
CA VAL A 163 14.76 -2.13 -5.93
C VAL A 163 13.69 -3.20 -6.13
N LEU A 164 12.61 -2.85 -6.83
CA LEU A 164 11.49 -3.74 -7.13
C LEU A 164 11.71 -4.58 -8.39
N LEU A 165 12.81 -4.34 -9.12
CA LEU A 165 13.23 -5.06 -10.33
C LEU A 165 12.15 -5.14 -11.42
N ARG A 166 11.38 -4.06 -11.58
CA ARG A 166 10.29 -3.99 -12.55
C ARG A 166 10.07 -2.57 -13.03
N HIS A 167 9.38 -2.43 -14.17
CA HIS A 167 8.93 -1.14 -14.64
C HIS A 167 7.75 -0.66 -13.81
N LEU A 168 7.86 0.54 -13.28
CA LEU A 168 6.80 1.19 -12.53
C LEU A 168 6.41 2.49 -13.19
N GLN A 169 5.11 2.70 -13.26
CA GLN A 169 4.52 3.97 -13.62
C GLN A 169 3.95 4.60 -12.37
N LEU A 170 4.37 5.83 -12.09
CA LEU A 170 3.98 6.57 -10.90
C LEU A 170 3.28 7.87 -11.29
N THR A 171 2.43 8.35 -10.40
CA THR A 171 1.88 9.69 -10.45
C THR A 171 2.82 10.71 -9.80
N SER A 172 2.55 12.00 -9.99
CA SER A 172 3.29 13.09 -9.31
C SER A 172 3.27 12.98 -7.78
N SER A 173 2.23 12.36 -7.21
CA SER A 173 2.12 12.15 -5.76
C SER A 173 2.69 10.83 -5.27
N GLY A 174 3.18 9.96 -6.18
CA GLY A 174 3.79 8.68 -5.85
C GLY A 174 2.84 7.49 -5.82
N PHE A 175 1.57 7.64 -6.21
CA PHE A 175 0.70 6.49 -6.45
C PHE A 175 1.19 5.69 -7.64
N MET A 176 1.10 4.37 -7.53
CA MET A 176 1.34 3.46 -8.63
C MET A 176 0.16 3.51 -9.62
N VAL A 177 0.45 3.28 -10.90
CA VAL A 177 -0.51 3.35 -12.00
C VAL A 177 -0.59 2.01 -12.72
N THR A 178 -1.81 1.53 -12.96
CA THR A 178 -2.05 0.29 -13.71
C THR A 178 -3.38 0.40 -14.47
N ASN A 179 -3.61 -0.53 -15.40
CA ASN A 179 -4.88 -0.63 -16.11
C ASN A 179 -5.85 -1.55 -15.36
N SER A 180 -7.12 -1.16 -15.34
CA SER A 180 -8.21 -2.02 -14.91
C SER A 180 -8.54 -3.09 -15.96
N PRO A 181 -9.34 -4.11 -15.61
CA PRO A 181 -9.91 -5.04 -16.59
C PRO A 181 -10.75 -4.37 -17.70
N LYS A 182 -11.17 -3.11 -17.49
CA LYS A 182 -11.91 -2.29 -18.46
C LYS A 182 -11.02 -1.34 -19.26
N ASN A 183 -9.69 -1.49 -19.18
CA ASN A 183 -8.71 -0.60 -19.81
C ASN A 183 -8.82 0.87 -19.37
N THR A 184 -9.33 1.12 -18.16
CA THR A 184 -9.30 2.44 -17.50
C THR A 184 -8.09 2.52 -16.57
N LEU A 185 -7.60 3.72 -16.29
CA LEU A 185 -6.46 3.92 -15.40
C LEU A 185 -6.90 3.79 -13.93
N MET A 186 -6.26 2.88 -13.21
CA MET A 186 -6.34 2.76 -11.76
C MET A 186 -5.10 3.37 -11.11
N PHE A 187 -5.32 4.04 -9.98
CA PHE A 187 -4.28 4.65 -9.17
C PHE A 187 -4.35 4.11 -7.75
N GLY A 188 -3.20 3.82 -7.14
CA GLY A 188 -3.26 3.18 -5.84
C GLY A 188 -1.93 2.95 -5.17
N ILE A 189 -2.03 2.23 -4.06
CA ILE A 189 -0.89 1.63 -3.38
C ILE A 189 -1.19 0.13 -3.34
N TRP A 190 -0.32 -0.64 -3.97
CA TRP A 190 -0.25 -2.09 -3.88
C TRP A 190 1.23 -2.44 -3.82
N ASP A 191 1.56 -3.72 -3.68
CA ASP A 191 2.93 -4.16 -3.34
C ASP A 191 3.30 -3.99 -1.87
N ASP A 192 2.32 -4.26 -1.00
CA ASP A 192 2.60 -4.52 0.40
C ASP A 192 3.08 -5.96 0.59
N ILE A 193 3.94 -6.18 1.60
CA ILE A 193 4.53 -7.49 1.90
C ILE A 193 3.45 -8.52 2.25
N LEU A 194 2.29 -8.07 2.73
CA LEU A 194 1.17 -8.95 3.03
C LEU A 194 0.22 -9.17 1.83
N GLY A 195 0.46 -8.58 0.66
CA GLY A 195 -0.44 -8.66 -0.50
C GLY A 195 -1.65 -7.73 -0.40
N GLN A 196 -1.54 -6.66 0.40
CA GLN A 196 -2.60 -5.68 0.59
C GLN A 196 -2.57 -4.61 -0.50
N GLY A 197 -3.72 -3.99 -0.76
CA GLY A 197 -3.80 -2.94 -1.77
C GLY A 197 -5.05 -2.09 -1.69
N VAL A 198 -4.97 -0.91 -2.27
CA VAL A 198 -6.09 0.02 -2.44
C VAL A 198 -5.94 0.76 -3.74
N PHE A 199 -7.06 0.88 -4.46
CA PHE A 199 -7.09 1.50 -5.77
C PHE A 199 -8.32 2.39 -5.92
N ILE A 200 -8.14 3.44 -6.72
CA ILE A 200 -9.19 4.29 -7.25
C ILE A 200 -9.20 4.20 -8.77
N ASP A 201 -10.39 4.10 -9.33
CA ASP A 201 -10.65 4.30 -10.75
C ASP A 201 -11.54 5.54 -10.91
N PRO A 202 -10.95 6.70 -11.24
CA PRO A 202 -11.68 7.94 -11.47
C PRO A 202 -12.71 7.88 -12.59
N HIS A 203 -12.51 7.00 -13.59
CA HIS A 203 -13.41 6.89 -14.74
C HIS A 203 -14.73 6.22 -14.33
N LEU A 204 -14.65 5.19 -13.49
CA LEU A 204 -15.81 4.46 -12.97
C LEU A 204 -16.31 4.98 -11.61
N GLN A 205 -15.66 6.00 -11.04
CA GLN A 205 -15.91 6.49 -9.67
C GLN A 205 -15.86 5.36 -8.64
N LEU A 206 -14.94 4.41 -8.86
CA LEU A 206 -14.81 3.22 -8.06
C LEU A 206 -13.62 3.37 -7.10
N THR A 207 -13.82 2.99 -5.85
CA THR A 207 -12.73 2.78 -4.90
C THR A 207 -12.89 1.40 -4.30
N TRP A 208 -11.80 0.63 -4.26
CA TRP A 208 -11.79 -0.65 -3.58
C TRP A 208 -10.48 -0.84 -2.83
N ALA A 209 -10.55 -1.60 -1.74
CA ALA A 209 -9.41 -1.89 -0.89
C ALA A 209 -9.49 -3.32 -0.41
N TYR A 210 -8.31 -3.93 -0.26
CA TYR A 210 -8.10 -5.27 0.26
C TYR A 210 -7.01 -5.22 1.33
N VAL A 211 -7.35 -5.76 2.50
CA VAL A 211 -6.50 -5.79 3.70
C VAL A 211 -6.55 -7.22 4.20
N THR A 212 -5.39 -7.80 4.48
CA THR A 212 -5.24 -9.20 4.91
C THR A 212 -4.18 -9.28 5.99
N ASN A 213 -4.29 -10.31 6.81
CA ASN A 213 -3.29 -10.65 7.82
C ASN A 213 -2.43 -11.86 7.42
N HIS A 214 -2.55 -12.34 6.18
CA HIS A 214 -1.75 -13.45 5.64
C HIS A 214 -0.91 -12.96 4.49
N ALA A 215 0.42 -13.11 4.60
CA ALA A 215 1.33 -12.81 3.51
C ALA A 215 1.15 -13.81 2.37
N THR A 216 1.00 -13.30 1.15
CA THR A 216 0.96 -14.10 -0.07
C THR A 216 2.36 -14.25 -0.64
N GLY A 217 2.77 -15.49 -0.91
CA GLY A 217 4.09 -15.81 -1.49
C GLY A 217 4.10 -15.73 -3.01
N CYS A 218 3.54 -14.69 -3.61
CA CYS A 218 3.45 -14.52 -5.06
C CYS A 218 4.07 -13.21 -5.52
N SER A 219 4.58 -13.17 -6.76
CA SER A 219 4.92 -11.90 -7.38
C SER A 219 3.64 -11.12 -7.69
N LEU A 220 3.79 -9.82 -7.75
CA LEU A 220 2.68 -8.88 -7.83
C LEU A 220 2.02 -8.87 -9.21
N ASP A 221 2.79 -9.22 -10.23
CA ASP A 221 2.28 -9.45 -11.59
C ASP A 221 1.35 -10.68 -11.62
N SER A 222 1.47 -11.56 -10.63
CA SER A 222 0.81 -12.88 -10.57
C SER A 222 0.03 -13.09 -9.26
N ASP A 223 -0.31 -12.02 -8.53
CA ASP A 223 -1.14 -12.15 -7.32
C ASP A 223 -2.56 -12.51 -7.74
N PHE A 224 -2.83 -13.81 -7.77
CA PHE A 224 -4.10 -14.37 -8.19
C PHE A 224 -5.25 -13.95 -7.27
N ILE A 225 -4.99 -13.65 -6.00
CA ILE A 225 -6.03 -13.20 -5.06
C ILE A 225 -6.43 -11.78 -5.45
N LEU A 226 -5.45 -10.88 -5.56
CA LEU A 226 -5.69 -9.50 -5.93
C LEU A 226 -6.36 -9.41 -7.30
N ASN A 227 -5.83 -10.13 -8.30
CA ASN A 227 -6.38 -10.16 -9.66
C ASN A 227 -7.82 -10.72 -9.68
N SER A 228 -8.08 -11.83 -8.97
CA SER A 228 -9.44 -12.39 -8.90
C SER A 228 -10.44 -11.46 -8.21
N LEU A 229 -10.00 -10.74 -7.17
CA LEU A 229 -10.83 -9.74 -6.51
C LEU A 229 -11.11 -8.54 -7.42
N ILE A 230 -10.10 -8.05 -8.14
CA ILE A 230 -10.24 -6.98 -9.14
C ILE A 230 -11.28 -7.40 -10.18
N ASP A 231 -11.10 -8.56 -10.81
CA ASP A 231 -12.02 -9.05 -11.84
C ASP A 231 -13.45 -9.19 -11.30
N SER A 232 -13.60 -9.70 -10.08
CA SER A 232 -14.91 -9.84 -9.42
C SER A 232 -15.58 -8.49 -9.18
N VAL A 233 -14.84 -7.49 -8.69
CA VAL A 233 -15.38 -6.13 -8.46
C VAL A 233 -15.84 -5.52 -9.79
N TYR A 234 -15.01 -5.59 -10.83
CA TYR A 234 -15.34 -5.02 -12.14
C TYR A 234 -16.49 -5.76 -12.84
N SER A 235 -16.62 -7.08 -12.65
CA SER A 235 -17.75 -7.85 -13.17
C SER A 235 -19.10 -7.45 -12.54
N CYS A 236 -19.08 -6.94 -11.30
CA CYS A 236 -20.29 -6.49 -10.61
C CYS A 236 -20.79 -5.13 -11.12
N ILE A 237 -19.93 -4.34 -11.76
CA ILE A 237 -20.26 -3.01 -12.30
C ILE A 237 -20.96 -3.13 -13.67
N ASP A 238 -20.81 -4.27 -14.36
CA ASP A 238 -21.41 -4.55 -15.67
C ASP A 238 -22.92 -4.91 -15.62
N LYS A 239 -23.57 -4.77 -14.47
CA LYS A 239 -25.00 -5.06 -14.29
C LYS A 239 -25.83 -3.79 -14.20
#